data_AF-A0A314ZPR0-F1
#
_entry.id   AF-A0A314ZPR0-F1
#
_cell.length_a   1.000
_cell.length_b   1.000
_cell.length_c   1.000
_cell.angle_alpha   90.00
_cell.angle_beta   90.00
_cell.angle_gamma   90.00
#
_symmetry.space_group_name_H-M   'P 1'
#
loop_
_entity.id
_entity.type
_entity.pdbx_description
1 polymer ?
#
loop_
_entity_poly.entity_id
_entity_poly.type
_entity_poly.pdbx_seq_one_letter_code
_entity_poly.pdbx_strand_id
1 'polypeptide(L)'
;MLGAWSSQATSRNLQDASMYGKYEQWMARYGRVYTDIQEKEMRFKIFEENVASIESSNSDANKPYKLSVSQFADLTNEEFKASRNGFLGHECSTKTTTFKYENVTAPPNVDWSCDADQRPRPMW
;
A
#
# COMPACT_ATOMS: atom_id res chain seq x y z
N MET A 1 -33.72 -2.76 39.63
CA MET A 1 -32.67 -2.33 38.69
C MET A 1 -33.00 -2.91 37.32
N LEU A 2 -33.39 -2.08 36.35
CA LEU A 2 -33.64 -2.54 34.97
C LEU A 2 -32.31 -2.46 34.21
N GLY A 3 -31.76 -3.62 33.84
CA GLY A 3 -30.56 -3.71 33.02
C GLY A 3 -30.90 -3.44 31.56
N ALA A 4 -30.29 -2.42 30.97
CA ALA A 4 -30.41 -2.12 29.55
C ALA A 4 -29.66 -3.19 28.74
N TRP A 5 -30.39 -4.03 28.00
CA TRP A 5 -29.80 -4.80 26.91
C TRP A 5 -29.52 -3.86 25.74
N SER A 6 -28.25 -3.50 25.55
CA SER A 6 -27.81 -2.81 24.34
C SER A 6 -27.74 -3.80 23.17
N SER A 7 -28.49 -3.52 22.11
CA SER A 7 -28.60 -4.35 20.91
C SER A 7 -27.27 -4.46 20.15
N GLN A 8 -26.61 -5.61 20.22
CA GLN A 8 -25.35 -5.87 19.52
C GLN A 8 -25.50 -5.82 17.98
N ALA A 9 -26.70 -6.13 17.46
CA ALA A 9 -27.01 -6.13 16.03
C ALA A 9 -26.93 -4.74 15.38
N THR A 10 -27.37 -3.70 16.08
CA THR A 10 -27.30 -2.31 15.57
C THR A 10 -25.87 -1.79 15.56
N SER A 11 -25.05 -2.19 16.53
CA SER A 11 -23.63 -1.78 16.59
C SER A 11 -22.82 -2.29 15.40
N ARG A 12 -23.01 -3.56 15.02
CA ARG A 12 -22.33 -4.16 13.85
C ARG A 12 -22.70 -3.44 12.55
N ASN A 13 -23.99 -3.19 12.31
CA ASN A 13 -24.44 -2.45 11.13
C ASN A 13 -23.85 -1.02 11.03
N LEU A 14 -23.65 -0.34 12.17
CA LEU A 14 -23.03 0.98 12.19
C LEU A 14 -21.53 0.92 11.86
N GLN A 15 -20.83 -0.12 12.33
CA GLN A 15 -19.42 -0.35 11.97
C GLN A 15 -19.27 -0.66 10.48
N ASP A 16 -20.12 -1.53 9.95
CA ASP A 16 -20.15 -1.89 8.53
C ASP A 16 -20.42 -0.65 7.66
N ALA A 17 -21.42 0.16 8.02
CA ALA A 17 -21.72 1.41 7.33
C ALA A 17 -20.55 2.42 7.40
N SER A 18 -19.89 2.51 8.56
CA SER A 18 -18.70 3.37 8.70
C SER A 18 -17.54 2.88 7.84
N MET A 19 -17.32 1.57 7.74
CA MET A 19 -16.24 0.99 6.92
C MET A 19 -16.52 1.19 5.44
N TYR A 20 -17.76 1.00 5.01
CA TYR A 20 -18.18 1.24 3.63
C TYR A 20 -17.97 2.71 3.24
N GLY A 21 -18.27 3.66 4.13
CA GLY A 21 -17.97 5.08 3.89
C GLY A 21 -16.47 5.37 3.68
N LYS A 22 -15.58 4.70 4.43
CA LYS A 22 -14.12 4.80 4.19
C LYS A 22 -13.73 4.22 2.84
N TYR A 23 -14.35 3.12 2.43
CA TYR A 23 -14.13 2.49 1.13
C TYR A 23 -14.53 3.42 -0.02
N GLU A 24 -15.67 4.11 0.07
CA GLU A 24 -16.10 5.07 -0.94
C GLU A 24 -15.16 6.28 -1.06
N GLN A 25 -14.70 6.81 0.07
CA GLN A 25 -13.69 7.89 0.07
C GLN A 25 -12.38 7.43 -0.54
N TRP A 26 -11.95 6.21 -0.24
CA TRP A 26 -10.75 5.61 -0.82
C TRP A 26 -10.89 5.42 -2.34
N MET A 27 -12.04 4.91 -2.80
CA MET A 27 -12.31 4.75 -4.24
C MET A 27 -12.25 6.10 -4.95
N ALA A 28 -12.89 7.13 -4.39
CA ALA A 28 -12.85 8.48 -4.95
C ALA A 28 -11.41 9.05 -4.99
N ARG A 29 -10.63 8.85 -3.92
CA ARG A 29 -9.25 9.33 -3.83
C ARG A 29 -8.33 8.71 -4.88
N TYR A 30 -8.49 7.43 -5.19
CA TYR A 30 -7.63 6.69 -6.12
C TYR A 30 -8.28 6.42 -7.48
N GLY A 31 -9.45 7.01 -7.76
CA GLY A 31 -10.14 6.88 -9.04
C GLY A 31 -10.62 5.46 -9.35
N ARG A 32 -11.05 4.70 -8.35
CA ARG A 32 -11.57 3.33 -8.52
C ARG A 32 -13.04 3.35 -8.91
N VAL A 33 -13.37 2.59 -9.94
CA VAL A 33 -14.74 2.39 -10.42
C VAL A 33 -14.92 0.92 -10.76
N TYR A 34 -15.95 0.30 -10.18
CA TYR A 34 -16.34 -1.08 -10.47
C TYR A 34 -17.71 -1.08 -11.14
N THR A 35 -17.83 -1.69 -12.31
CA THR A 35 -19.10 -1.78 -13.06
C THR A 35 -19.97 -2.93 -12.57
N ASP A 36 -19.35 -4.00 -12.07
CA ASP A 36 -20.05 -5.14 -11.53
C ASP A 36 -20.22 -5.01 -10.00
N ILE A 37 -21.44 -5.30 -9.53
CA ILE A 37 -21.80 -5.20 -8.11
C ILE A 37 -21.08 -6.29 -7.31
N GLN A 38 -20.97 -7.50 -7.89
CA GLN A 38 -20.32 -8.62 -7.20
C GLN A 38 -18.81 -8.36 -7.05
N GLU A 39 -18.16 -7.83 -8.09
CA GLU A 39 -16.78 -7.36 -8.00
C GLU A 39 -16.62 -6.28 -6.93
N LYS A 40 -17.49 -5.27 -6.90
CA LYS A 40 -17.43 -4.18 -5.91
C LYS A 40 -17.52 -4.72 -4.47
N GLU A 41 -18.42 -5.67 -4.22
CA GLU A 41 -18.58 -6.30 -2.90
C GLU A 41 -17.38 -7.17 -2.52
N MET A 42 -16.83 -7.93 -3.48
CA MET A 42 -15.61 -8.71 -3.25
C MET A 42 -14.43 -7.80 -2.90
N ARG A 43 -14.22 -6.72 -3.66
CA ARG A 43 -13.15 -5.74 -3.45
C ARG A 43 -13.32 -4.99 -2.13
N PHE A 44 -14.56 -4.73 -1.70
CA PHE A 44 -14.85 -4.18 -0.39
C PHE A 44 -14.40 -5.10 0.76
N LYS A 45 -14.64 -6.42 0.67
CA LYS A 45 -14.18 -7.38 1.69
C LYS A 45 -12.66 -7.41 1.79
N ILE A 46 -11.96 -7.43 0.66
CA ILE A 46 -10.49 -7.36 0.63
C ILE A 46 -10.00 -6.05 1.26
N PHE A 47 -10.67 -4.93 0.95
CA PHE A 47 -10.37 -3.64 1.56
C PHE A 47 -10.52 -3.65 3.07
N GLU A 48 -11.61 -4.20 3.60
CA GLU A 48 -11.86 -4.33 5.03
C GLU A 48 -10.76 -5.16 5.72
N GLU A 49 -10.42 -6.33 5.16
CA GLU A 49 -9.37 -7.21 5.67
C GLU A 49 -8.00 -6.53 5.69
N ASN A 50 -7.69 -5.76 4.65
CA ASN A 50 -6.44 -5.00 4.55
C ASN A 50 -6.39 -3.85 5.55
N VAL A 51 -7.50 -3.12 5.77
CA VAL A 51 -7.58 -2.08 6.80
C VAL A 51 -7.38 -2.68 8.19
N ALA A 52 -8.03 -3.80 8.51
CA ALA A 52 -7.85 -4.49 9.79
C ALA A 52 -6.39 -4.94 9.99
N SER A 53 -5.74 -5.43 8.92
CA SER A 53 -4.32 -5.81 8.94
C SER A 53 -3.40 -4.62 9.20
N ILE A 54 -3.70 -3.46 8.61
CA ILE A 54 -2.99 -2.20 8.85
C ILE A 54 -3.13 -1.75 10.31
N GLU A 55 -4.35 -1.74 10.84
CA GLU A 55 -4.63 -1.34 12.23
C GLU A 55 -3.92 -2.27 13.22
N SER A 56 -4.00 -3.58 13.00
CA SER A 56 -3.30 -4.59 13.80
C SER A 56 -1.78 -4.39 13.75
N SER A 57 -1.20 -4.23 12.57
CA SER A 57 0.25 -4.00 12.42
C SER A 57 0.71 -2.70 13.10
N ASN A 58 -0.07 -1.63 12.99
CA ASN A 58 0.23 -0.34 13.59
C ASN A 58 0.02 -0.29 15.11
N SER A 59 -0.64 -1.29 15.70
CA SER A 59 -0.77 -1.40 17.16
C SER A 59 0.54 -1.77 17.86
N ASP A 60 1.48 -2.37 17.12
CA ASP A 60 2.83 -2.67 17.60
C ASP A 60 3.73 -1.44 17.55
N ALA A 61 3.94 -0.82 18.71
CA ALA A 61 4.75 0.39 18.86
C ALA A 61 6.25 0.17 18.56
N ASN A 62 6.71 -1.07 18.44
CA ASN A 62 8.13 -1.37 18.21
C ASN A 62 8.52 -1.34 16.73
N LYS A 63 7.55 -1.22 15.81
CA LYS A 63 7.84 -1.15 14.38
C LYS A 63 8.41 0.25 14.03
N PRO A 64 9.52 0.32 13.28
CA PRO A 64 10.11 1.60 12.86
C PRO A 64 9.33 2.27 11.70
N TYR A 65 8.16 1.73 11.33
CA TYR A 65 7.32 2.23 10.25
C TYR A 65 5.84 2.03 10.56
N LYS A 66 4.99 2.77 9.84
CA LYS A 66 3.52 2.64 9.91
C LYS A 66 2.98 2.30 8.53
N LEU A 67 1.99 1.40 8.51
CA LEU A 67 1.24 1.09 7.31
C LEU A 67 0.09 2.09 7.14
N SER A 68 -0.32 2.32 5.90
CA SER A 68 -1.45 3.19 5.57
C SER A 68 -2.24 2.63 4.40
N VAL A 69 -3.50 3.07 4.28
CA VAL A 69 -4.38 2.67 3.18
C VAL A 69 -3.87 3.28 1.86
N SER A 70 -3.26 2.44 1.03
CA SER A 70 -2.68 2.82 -0.27
C SER A 70 -3.62 2.52 -1.43
N GLN A 71 -3.22 2.85 -2.67
CA GLN A 71 -3.96 2.53 -3.89
C GLN A 71 -4.18 1.03 -4.15
N PHE A 72 -3.52 0.16 -3.38
CA PHE A 72 -3.57 -1.30 -3.50
C PHE A 72 -4.42 -1.97 -2.41
N ALA A 73 -5.18 -1.18 -1.65
CA ALA A 73 -5.94 -1.68 -0.50
C ALA A 73 -7.06 -2.66 -0.89
N ASP A 74 -7.47 -2.73 -2.17
CA ASP A 74 -8.47 -3.67 -2.69
C ASP A 74 -7.86 -4.94 -3.31
N LEU A 75 -6.54 -5.11 -3.24
CA LEU A 75 -5.84 -6.26 -3.80
C LEU A 75 -5.44 -7.26 -2.72
N THR A 76 -5.46 -8.53 -3.07
CA THR A 76 -4.79 -9.56 -2.27
C THR A 76 -3.28 -9.48 -2.45
N ASN A 77 -2.54 -10.08 -1.53
CA ASN A 77 -1.08 -10.15 -1.62
C ASN A 77 -0.62 -10.89 -2.88
N GLU A 78 -1.36 -11.91 -3.30
CA GLU A 78 -1.10 -12.72 -4.48
C GLU A 78 -1.32 -11.90 -5.76
N GLU A 79 -2.43 -11.15 -5.85
CA GLU A 79 -2.71 -10.23 -6.95
C GLU A 79 -1.66 -9.11 -7.04
N PHE A 80 -1.27 -8.56 -5.89
CA PHE A 80 -0.24 -7.53 -5.82
C PHE A 80 1.10 -8.06 -6.34
N LYS A 81 1.53 -9.24 -5.88
CA LYS A 81 2.77 -9.89 -6.34
C LYS A 81 2.73 -10.19 -7.83
N ALA A 82 1.64 -10.77 -8.33
CA ALA A 82 1.51 -11.15 -9.73
C ALA A 82 1.61 -9.94 -10.68
N SER A 83 1.09 -8.77 -10.26
CA SER A 83 1.06 -7.58 -11.10
C SER A 83 2.27 -6.66 -10.93
N ARG A 84 2.97 -6.69 -9.77
CA ARG A 84 4.02 -5.71 -9.44
C ARG A 84 5.41 -6.31 -9.22
N ASN A 85 5.52 -7.59 -8.91
CA ASN A 85 6.82 -8.23 -8.76
C ASN A 85 7.27 -8.81 -10.11
N GLY A 86 7.80 -7.93 -10.96
CA GLY A 86 8.39 -8.29 -12.26
C GLY A 86 9.82 -8.81 -12.17
N PHE A 87 10.31 -9.18 -10.98
CA PHE A 87 11.66 -9.71 -10.82
C PHE A 87 11.75 -11.12 -11.43
N LEU A 88 12.17 -11.16 -12.68
CA LEU A 88 12.65 -12.37 -13.33
C LEU A 88 14.10 -12.53 -12.89
N GLY A 89 14.37 -13.50 -12.01
CA GLY A 89 15.73 -13.77 -11.54
C GLY A 89 16.69 -13.79 -12.73
N HIS A 90 17.67 -12.89 -12.72
CA HIS A 90 18.60 -12.74 -13.83
C HIS A 90 19.57 -13.92 -13.83
N GLU A 91 19.67 -14.65 -14.95
CA GLU A 91 20.80 -15.56 -15.16
C GLU A 91 22.09 -14.72 -15.19
N CYS A 92 22.89 -14.84 -14.14
CA CYS A 92 24.10 -14.03 -13.97
C CYS A 92 24.99 -14.13 -15.22
N SER A 93 25.13 -13.03 -15.96
CA SER A 93 26.08 -12.94 -17.05
C SER A 93 27.48 -12.99 -16.47
N THR A 94 28.31 -13.92 -16.92
CA THR A 94 29.71 -14.05 -16.50
C THR A 94 30.60 -12.92 -17.03
N LYS A 95 30.04 -11.96 -17.78
CA LYS A 95 30.74 -10.79 -18.31
C LYS A 95 30.75 -9.68 -17.26
N THR A 96 31.73 -9.72 -16.38
CA THR A 96 31.98 -8.66 -15.38
C THR A 96 32.97 -7.64 -15.93
N THR A 97 32.56 -6.39 -16.14
CA THR A 97 33.48 -5.27 -16.24
C THR A 97 33.92 -4.88 -14.84
N THR A 98 35.20 -5.04 -14.51
CA THR A 98 35.74 -4.72 -13.19
C THR A 98 35.71 -3.20 -12.96
N PHE A 99 34.83 -2.74 -12.06
CA PHE A 99 34.87 -1.39 -11.53
C PHE A 99 35.90 -1.29 -10.40
N LYS A 100 36.75 -0.27 -10.41
CA LYS A 100 37.73 0.01 -9.35
C LYS A 100 37.56 1.45 -8.85
N TYR A 101 37.65 1.64 -7.54
CA TYR A 101 37.65 2.95 -6.90
C TYR A 101 39.03 3.21 -6.26
N GLU A 102 39.42 4.48 -6.16
CA GLU A 102 40.65 4.92 -5.44
C GLU A 102 40.32 5.27 -3.97
N ASN A 103 41.19 5.97 -3.25
CA ASN A 103 40.95 6.47 -1.90
C ASN A 103 39.85 7.54 -1.91
N VAL A 104 38.60 7.12 -1.70
CA VAL A 104 37.44 8.03 -1.60
C VAL A 104 36.90 8.01 -0.17
N THR A 105 36.74 9.20 0.43
CA THR A 105 35.97 9.35 1.67
C THR A 105 34.50 9.48 1.31
N ALA A 106 33.71 8.47 1.67
CA ALA A 106 32.28 8.47 1.40
C ALA A 106 31.55 9.50 2.30
N PRO A 107 30.54 10.22 1.77
CA PRO A 107 29.70 11.08 2.58
C PRO A 107 28.81 10.26 3.54
N PRO A 108 28.34 10.85 4.65
CA PRO A 108 27.53 10.15 5.64
C PRO A 108 26.11 9.82 5.15
N ASN A 109 25.60 10.53 4.14
CA ASN A 109 24.32 10.26 3.49
C ASN A 109 24.38 10.73 2.02
N VAL A 110 23.71 10.02 1.12
CA VAL A 110 23.57 10.39 -0.30
C VAL A 110 22.10 10.30 -0.66
N ASP A 111 21.50 11.42 -1.05
CA ASP A 111 20.16 11.48 -1.63
C ASP A 111 20.25 11.96 -3.08
N TRP A 112 20.21 11.01 -4.02
CA TRP A 112 20.29 11.25 -5.46
C TRP A 112 19.08 12.02 -6.02
N SER A 113 17.99 12.14 -5.25
CA SER A 113 16.80 12.91 -5.65
C SER A 113 17.06 14.41 -5.67
N CYS A 114 18.04 14.87 -4.86
CA CYS A 114 18.47 16.26 -4.82
C CYS A 114 19.40 16.63 -5.98
N ASP A 115 20.00 15.63 -6.64
CA ASP A 115 20.90 15.78 -7.78
C ASP A 115 20.14 15.81 -9.12
N ALA A 116 18.93 16.38 -9.13
CA ALA A 116 18.19 16.58 -10.37
C ALA A 116 19.01 17.47 -11.31
N ASP A 117 19.69 16.80 -12.23
CA ASP A 117 20.50 17.30 -13.33
C ASP A 117 19.85 18.58 -13.90
N GLN A 118 20.58 19.70 -13.91
CA GLN A 118 20.20 20.96 -14.55
C GLN A 118 20.15 20.84 -16.08
N ARG A 119 19.72 19.69 -16.62
CA ARG A 119 19.46 19.54 -18.03
C ARG A 119 18.08 20.15 -18.33
N PRO A 120 17.99 21.10 -19.27
CA PRO A 120 16.69 21.61 -19.69
C PRO A 120 15.82 20.44 -20.15
N ARG A 121 14.61 20.34 -19.60
CA ARG A 121 13.62 19.35 -20.05
C ARG A 121 13.33 19.64 -21.52
N PRO A 122 13.53 18.69 -22.45
CA PRO A 122 13.12 18.90 -23.84
C PRO A 122 11.61 19.08 -23.87
N MET A 123 11.18 20.14 -24.55
CA MET A 123 9.79 20.48 -24.76
C MET A 123 9.26 19.63 -25.92
N TRP A 124 8.72 18.46 -25.61
CA TRP A 124 7.72 17.78 -26.40
C TRP A 124 6.87 16.89 -25.50
#